data_AF-A0A970AL25-F1
#
_entry.id   AF-A0A970AL25-F1
#
_cell.length_a   1.000
_cell.length_b   1.000
_cell.length_c   1.000
_cell.angle_alpha   90.00
_cell.angle_beta   90.00
_cell.angle_gamma   90.00
#
_symmetry.space_group_name_H-M   'P 1'
#
loop_
_entity.id
_entity.type
_entity.pdbx_description
1 polymer ?
#
loop_
_entity_poly.entity_id
_entity_poly.type
_entity_poly.pdbx_seq_one_letter_code
_entity_poly.pdbx_strand_id
1 'polypeptide(L)'
;MVLHSDTNKFNNSKGESIHAPGSIQLHGILFVLQEPLLKIIQVSKNTVEVLGIQPQEILGKFFTELVGIEQIASIEAALSETNESITPISLYIQTPKDKLFFNGTIYRSDESIIIELEPLVSQQYQKELSFYNLIKFPITKIQAAHSLQEMYQIVVTEVRKLIGFDRVMIYQFDTEYGGEVVAEDKVKSLNTLWGLHYPDSDIPKLAQYFASKI
;
A
#
# COMPACT_ATOMS: atom_id res chain seq x y z
N MET A 1 25.33 -17.73 19.56
CA MET A 1 25.71 -16.85 20.68
C MET A 1 24.47 -16.69 21.54
N VAL A 2 24.50 -17.20 22.78
CA VAL A 2 23.35 -17.24 23.70
C VAL A 2 23.22 -15.89 24.38
N LEU A 3 22.03 -15.27 24.35
CA LEU A 3 21.76 -14.03 25.09
C LEU A 3 20.97 -14.33 26.35
N HIS A 4 21.57 -13.99 27.49
CA HIS A 4 20.93 -13.93 28.80
C HIS A 4 19.87 -12.82 28.83
N SER A 5 18.80 -13.08 29.57
CA SER A 5 17.71 -12.17 29.88
C SER A 5 18.16 -11.11 30.89
N ASP A 6 18.15 -9.84 30.49
CA ASP A 6 18.16 -8.71 31.43
C ASP A 6 16.94 -7.81 31.21
N THR A 7 16.26 -7.59 32.31
CA THR A 7 15.03 -6.82 32.51
C THR A 7 15.28 -5.33 32.33
N ASN A 8 15.01 -4.79 31.14
CA ASN A 8 14.69 -3.37 30.91
C ASN A 8 14.23 -3.15 29.45
N LYS A 9 12.96 -3.48 29.16
CA LYS A 9 12.33 -3.22 27.85
C LYS A 9 11.10 -2.33 28.00
N PHE A 10 11.29 -1.02 28.15
CA PHE A 10 10.21 -0.04 27.95
C PHE A 10 10.67 1.30 27.37
N ASN A 11 11.86 1.39 26.75
CA ASN A 11 12.36 2.70 26.27
C ASN A 11 13.17 2.67 24.95
N ASN A 12 12.87 1.75 24.03
CA ASN A 12 13.51 1.75 22.70
C ASN A 12 12.48 1.70 21.56
N SER A 13 11.72 2.78 21.40
CA SER A 13 11.00 3.13 20.17
C SER A 13 11.57 4.41 19.52
N LYS A 14 12.87 4.65 19.73
CA LYS A 14 13.67 5.65 19.01
C LYS A 14 14.80 4.93 18.27
N GLY A 15 14.53 4.40 17.08
CA GLY A 15 15.62 3.85 16.25
C GLY A 15 15.22 3.02 15.04
N GLU A 16 14.01 2.46 14.97
CA GLU A 16 13.61 1.72 13.76
C GLU A 16 13.15 2.71 12.69
N SER A 17 13.98 2.90 11.66
CA SER A 17 13.60 3.65 10.46
C SER A 17 12.53 2.85 9.71
N ILE A 18 11.26 3.20 9.91
CA ILE A 18 10.15 2.64 9.13
C ILE A 18 10.23 3.02 7.63
N HIS A 19 11.17 3.89 7.23
CA HIS A 19 11.40 4.31 5.83
C HIS A 19 12.43 3.48 5.09
N ALA A 20 13.23 2.68 5.80
CA ALA A 20 14.24 1.84 5.18
C ALA A 20 14.27 0.43 5.83
N PRO A 21 13.14 -0.30 5.84
CA PRO A 21 13.09 -1.64 6.43
C PRO A 21 13.96 -2.67 5.67
N GLY A 22 14.56 -2.30 4.53
CA GLY A 22 15.39 -3.18 3.69
C GLY A 22 14.65 -4.42 3.17
N SER A 23 13.32 -4.43 3.30
CA SER A 23 12.41 -5.53 3.00
C SER A 23 11.05 -4.96 2.58
N ILE A 24 10.29 -5.75 1.83
CA ILE A 24 8.96 -5.39 1.33
C ILE A 24 7.91 -6.37 1.86
N GLN A 25 6.63 -6.03 1.70
CA GLN A 25 5.55 -7.00 1.88
C GLN A 25 5.59 -8.05 0.75
N LEU A 26 5.39 -9.32 1.09
CA LEU A 26 5.65 -10.44 0.17
C LEU A 26 4.60 -10.64 -0.93
N HIS A 27 3.49 -9.90 -0.91
CA HIS A 27 2.39 -10.06 -1.86
C HIS A 27 2.68 -9.40 -3.22
N GLY A 28 3.65 -8.49 -3.31
CA GLY A 28 4.08 -7.83 -4.53
C GLY A 28 5.59 -7.92 -4.74
N ILE A 29 6.10 -7.29 -5.80
CA ILE A 29 7.52 -7.23 -6.14
C ILE A 29 7.93 -5.76 -6.25
N LEU A 30 9.14 -5.43 -5.82
CA LEU A 30 9.70 -4.09 -5.98
C LEU A 30 10.92 -4.13 -6.89
N PHE A 31 10.99 -3.19 -7.82
CA PHE A 31 12.16 -2.92 -8.66
C PHE A 31 12.65 -1.50 -8.43
N VAL A 32 13.98 -1.33 -8.40
CA VAL A 32 14.62 -0.02 -8.46
C VAL A 32 15.39 0.06 -9.75
N LEU A 33 15.05 1.07 -10.56
CA LEU A 33 15.59 1.27 -11.91
C LEU A 33 16.42 2.54 -11.97
N GLN A 34 17.55 2.44 -12.65
CA GLN A 34 18.43 3.57 -12.96
C GLN A 34 18.07 4.18 -14.32
N GLU A 35 17.80 5.48 -14.33
CA GLU A 35 17.63 6.28 -15.55
C GLU A 35 18.98 6.48 -16.28
N PRO A 36 18.97 6.73 -17.60
CA PRO A 36 17.81 6.78 -18.50
C PRO A 36 17.45 5.41 -19.09
N LEU A 37 18.31 4.39 -18.93
CA LEU A 37 18.17 3.11 -19.62
C LEU A 37 17.24 2.12 -18.90
N LEU A 38 16.65 2.50 -17.77
CA LEU A 38 15.82 1.65 -16.92
C LEU A 38 16.53 0.36 -16.51
N LYS A 39 17.80 0.48 -16.14
CA LYS A 39 18.61 -0.66 -15.69
C LYS A 39 18.17 -1.07 -14.28
N ILE A 40 17.92 -2.35 -14.06
CA ILE A 40 17.50 -2.87 -12.76
C ILE A 40 18.71 -2.90 -11.82
N ILE A 41 18.72 -2.00 -10.83
CA ILE A 41 19.81 -1.91 -9.83
C ILE A 41 19.46 -2.59 -8.52
N GLN A 42 18.16 -2.71 -8.20
CA GLN A 42 17.68 -3.53 -7.09
C GLN A 42 16.37 -4.22 -7.46
N VAL A 43 16.15 -5.38 -6.85
CA VAL A 43 14.89 -6.12 -6.94
C VAL A 43 14.62 -6.81 -5.60
N SER A 44 13.35 -6.95 -5.22
CA SER A 44 12.98 -7.70 -4.03
C SER A 44 13.34 -9.18 -4.16
N LYS A 45 13.63 -9.84 -3.04
CA LYS A 45 14.07 -11.26 -3.03
C LYS A 45 12.99 -12.24 -3.46
N ASN A 46 11.72 -11.84 -3.36
CA ASN A 46 10.56 -12.71 -3.57
C ASN A 46 10.17 -12.89 -5.06
N THR A 47 11.04 -12.53 -6.00
CA THR A 47 10.79 -12.76 -7.44
C THR A 47 10.69 -14.25 -7.79
N VAL A 48 11.29 -15.13 -6.99
CA VAL A 48 11.20 -16.58 -7.22
C VAL A 48 9.78 -17.05 -6.94
N GLU A 49 9.19 -16.59 -5.85
CA GLU A 49 7.84 -16.95 -5.43
C GLU A 49 6.79 -16.35 -6.37
N VAL A 50 6.98 -15.11 -6.82
CA VAL A 50 5.98 -14.41 -7.64
C VAL A 50 6.17 -14.64 -9.15
N LEU A 51 7.40 -14.59 -9.66
CA LEU A 51 7.71 -14.73 -11.10
C LEU A 51 8.31 -16.09 -11.48
N GLY A 52 8.81 -16.86 -10.51
CA GLY A 52 9.60 -18.06 -10.81
C GLY A 52 11.00 -17.76 -11.35
N ILE A 53 11.53 -16.55 -11.13
CA ILE A 53 12.83 -16.09 -11.66
C ILE A 53 13.75 -15.69 -10.49
N GLN A 54 15.01 -16.10 -10.52
CA GLN A 54 15.97 -15.73 -9.48
C GLN A 54 16.33 -14.22 -9.57
N PRO A 55 16.48 -13.51 -8.44
CA PRO A 55 16.90 -12.11 -8.44
C PRO A 55 18.18 -11.86 -9.25
N GLN A 56 19.13 -12.79 -9.19
CA GLN A 56 20.41 -12.71 -9.91
C GLN A 56 20.25 -12.78 -11.43
N GLU A 57 19.17 -13.37 -11.92
CA GLU A 57 18.86 -13.41 -13.36
C GLU A 57 18.24 -12.10 -13.85
N ILE A 58 17.80 -11.23 -12.94
CA ILE A 58 17.12 -9.97 -13.23
C ILE A 58 18.07 -8.78 -13.03
N LEU A 59 18.86 -8.81 -11.95
CA LEU A 59 19.75 -7.72 -11.58
C LEU A 59 20.74 -7.38 -12.70
N GLY A 60 20.85 -6.08 -12.99
CA GLY A 60 21.76 -5.54 -14.00
C GLY A 60 21.23 -5.59 -15.44
N LYS A 61 20.11 -6.26 -15.70
CA LYS A 61 19.41 -6.21 -17.01
C LYS A 61 18.61 -4.93 -17.16
N PHE A 62 18.21 -4.63 -18.39
CA PHE A 62 17.25 -3.55 -18.63
C PHE A 62 15.83 -4.03 -18.35
N PHE A 63 15.01 -3.16 -17.75
CA PHE A 63 13.61 -3.50 -17.46
C PHE A 63 12.83 -3.86 -18.73
N THR A 64 13.23 -3.29 -19.88
CA THR A 64 12.71 -3.63 -21.21
C THR A 64 12.84 -5.09 -21.58
N GLU A 65 13.86 -5.80 -21.06
CA GLU A 65 14.04 -7.24 -21.27
C GLU A 65 13.01 -8.08 -20.49
N LEU A 66 12.42 -7.52 -19.43
CA LEU A 66 11.46 -8.20 -18.56
C LEU A 66 10.01 -7.98 -19.00
N VAL A 67 9.66 -6.75 -19.38
CA VAL A 67 8.28 -6.38 -19.75
C VAL A 67 8.07 -6.28 -21.28
N GLY A 68 9.13 -6.32 -22.09
CA GLY A 68 9.00 -6.11 -23.54
C GLY A 68 8.81 -4.63 -23.90
N ILE A 69 9.03 -4.31 -25.18
CA ILE A 69 9.16 -2.91 -25.63
C ILE A 69 7.81 -2.19 -25.67
N GLU A 70 6.72 -2.93 -25.88
CA GLU A 70 5.37 -2.38 -25.99
C GLU A 70 4.87 -1.71 -24.70
N GLN A 71 5.39 -2.11 -23.55
CA GLN A 71 4.98 -1.57 -22.25
C GLN A 71 5.84 -0.39 -21.79
N ILE A 72 6.99 -0.16 -22.43
CA ILE A 72 7.92 0.92 -22.07
C ILE A 72 7.32 2.28 -22.34
N ALA A 73 6.60 2.44 -23.45
CA ALA A 73 5.92 3.70 -23.75
C ALA A 73 4.92 4.10 -22.65
N SER A 74 4.21 3.14 -22.05
CA SER A 74 3.30 3.39 -20.93
C SER A 74 4.05 3.79 -19.66
N ILE A 75 5.22 3.19 -19.40
CA ILE A 75 6.09 3.55 -18.28
C ILE A 75 6.64 4.97 -18.46
N GLU A 76 7.16 5.29 -19.64
CA GLU A 76 7.69 6.62 -19.97
C GLU A 76 6.60 7.70 -19.89
N ALA A 77 5.39 7.41 -20.39
CA ALA A 77 4.25 8.29 -20.25
C ALA A 77 3.91 8.54 -18.76
N ALA A 78 3.81 7.48 -17.95
CA ALA A 78 3.54 7.56 -16.52
C ALA A 78 4.62 8.36 -15.76
N LEU A 79 5.87 8.26 -16.18
CA LEU A 79 7.00 9.02 -15.64
C LEU A 79 7.04 10.48 -16.12
N SER A 80 6.43 10.79 -17.26
CA SER A 80 6.40 12.16 -17.80
C SER A 80 5.32 13.03 -17.15
N GLU A 81 4.26 12.42 -16.65
CA GLU A 81 3.06 13.15 -16.22
C GLU A 81 3.22 13.92 -14.91
N THR A 82 4.08 13.51 -13.96
CA THR A 82 4.49 14.33 -12.81
C THR A 82 5.79 13.84 -12.16
N ASN A 83 6.60 14.75 -11.60
CA ASN A 83 7.85 14.39 -10.90
C ASN A 83 7.64 13.87 -9.46
N GLU A 84 6.44 14.03 -8.89
CA GLU A 84 6.20 13.79 -7.45
C GLU A 84 5.00 12.89 -7.14
N SER A 85 4.22 12.46 -8.15
CA SER A 85 3.04 11.63 -7.89
C SER A 85 3.30 10.14 -8.13
N ILE A 86 2.68 9.33 -7.30
CA ILE A 86 2.47 7.89 -7.47
C ILE A 86 1.54 7.70 -8.68
N THR A 87 2.05 7.11 -9.75
CA THR A 87 1.27 6.85 -10.96
C THR A 87 0.91 5.37 -11.06
N PRO A 88 -0.37 5.00 -11.16
CA PRO A 88 -0.77 3.61 -11.39
C PRO A 88 -0.45 3.20 -12.83
N ILE A 89 -0.03 1.94 -13.01
CA ILE A 89 0.23 1.33 -14.31
C ILE A 89 -0.27 -0.10 -14.33
N SER A 90 -0.65 -0.62 -15.50
CA SER A 90 -0.90 -2.05 -15.68
C SER A 90 0.21 -2.63 -16.53
N LEU A 91 0.86 -3.68 -16.02
CA LEU A 91 1.98 -4.33 -16.69
C LEU A 91 1.78 -5.84 -16.74
N TYR A 92 2.50 -6.50 -17.63
CA TYR A 92 2.70 -7.94 -17.59
C TYR A 92 4.17 -8.29 -17.67
N ILE A 93 4.53 -9.44 -17.11
CA ILE A 93 5.87 -10.03 -17.21
C ILE A 93 5.72 -11.42 -17.83
N GLN A 94 6.53 -11.70 -18.84
CA GLN A 94 6.62 -13.04 -19.40
C GLN A 94 7.54 -13.88 -18.51
N THR A 95 6.98 -14.87 -17.81
CA THR A 95 7.75 -15.81 -17.00
C THR A 95 8.12 -17.06 -17.82
N PRO A 96 9.01 -17.93 -17.30
CA PRO A 96 9.29 -19.22 -17.92
C PRO A 96 8.06 -20.13 -18.05
N LYS A 97 7.01 -19.92 -17.25
CA LYS A 97 5.80 -20.75 -17.23
C LYS A 97 4.67 -20.12 -18.03
N ASP A 98 4.43 -18.84 -17.83
CA ASP A 98 3.21 -18.15 -18.26
C ASP A 98 3.38 -16.62 -18.29
N LYS A 99 2.33 -15.94 -18.73
CA LYS A 99 2.24 -14.48 -18.73
C LYS A 99 1.50 -14.03 -17.47
N LEU A 100 2.18 -13.29 -16.60
CA LEU A 100 1.60 -12.76 -15.36
C LEU A 100 1.27 -11.28 -15.53
N PHE A 101 0.10 -10.86 -15.03
CA PHE A 101 -0.36 -9.48 -15.09
C PHE A 101 -0.28 -8.84 -13.71
N PHE A 102 0.00 -7.54 -13.68
CA PHE A 102 0.26 -6.78 -12.46
C PHE A 102 -0.47 -5.45 -12.49
N ASN A 103 -1.00 -5.06 -11.33
CA ASN A 103 -1.22 -3.65 -11.02
C ASN A 103 0.09 -3.12 -10.47
N GLY A 104 0.58 -2.06 -11.09
CA GLY A 104 1.83 -1.43 -10.75
C GLY A 104 1.63 -0.02 -10.24
N THR A 105 2.59 0.42 -9.46
CA THR A 105 2.77 1.81 -9.06
C THR A 105 4.17 2.22 -9.43
N ILE A 106 4.31 3.38 -10.09
CA ILE A 106 5.60 3.95 -10.46
C ILE A 106 5.76 5.34 -9.86
N TYR A 107 6.95 5.62 -9.32
CA TYR A 107 7.30 6.93 -8.80
C TYR A 107 8.82 7.13 -8.80
N ARG A 108 9.26 8.38 -8.76
CA ARG A 108 10.69 8.72 -8.60
C ARG A 108 11.02 8.90 -7.12
N SER A 109 12.16 8.35 -6.71
CA SER A 109 12.75 8.55 -5.40
C SER A 109 14.24 8.83 -5.58
N ASP A 110 14.67 10.03 -5.18
CA ASP A 110 16.02 10.54 -5.41
C ASP A 110 16.43 10.47 -6.90
N GLU A 111 17.46 9.70 -7.23
CA GLU A 111 18.00 9.50 -8.59
C GLU A 111 17.54 8.18 -9.22
N SER A 112 16.48 7.55 -8.71
CA SER A 112 16.00 6.25 -9.17
C SER A 112 14.48 6.21 -9.35
N ILE A 113 14.04 5.31 -10.21
CA ILE A 113 12.63 4.99 -10.39
C ILE A 113 12.32 3.76 -9.56
N ILE A 114 11.24 3.82 -8.79
CA ILE A 114 10.72 2.67 -8.06
C ILE A 114 9.46 2.19 -8.77
N ILE A 115 9.39 0.87 -9.01
CA ILE A 115 8.20 0.20 -9.50
C ILE A 115 7.81 -0.87 -8.49
N GLU A 116 6.59 -0.76 -7.96
CA GLU A 116 5.96 -1.79 -7.12
C GLU A 116 4.88 -2.49 -7.94
N LEU A 117 4.90 -3.82 -7.97
CA LEU A 117 4.00 -4.65 -8.77
C LEU A 117 3.23 -5.63 -7.87
N GLU A 118 1.91 -5.56 -7.91
CA GLU A 118 1.01 -6.51 -7.26
C GLU A 118 0.38 -7.43 -8.32
N PRO A 119 0.50 -8.76 -8.18
CA PRO A 119 -0.04 -9.70 -9.15
C PRO A 119 -1.57 -9.62 -9.18
N LEU A 120 -2.12 -9.53 -10.39
CA LEU A 120 -3.56 -9.62 -10.61
C LEU A 120 -3.99 -11.07 -10.41
N VAL A 121 -4.63 -11.35 -9.26
CA VAL A 121 -5.30 -12.63 -9.04
C VAL A 121 -6.49 -12.69 -9.99
N SER A 122 -6.57 -13.76 -10.79
CA SER A 122 -7.50 -13.96 -11.93
C SER A 122 -9.00 -13.97 -11.59
N GLN A 123 -9.40 -13.52 -10.41
CA GLN A 123 -10.78 -13.40 -9.99
C GLN A 123 -11.15 -11.93 -9.82
N GLN A 124 -11.91 -11.42 -10.81
CA GLN A 124 -12.89 -10.31 -10.75
C GLN A 124 -12.80 -9.28 -11.90
N TYR A 125 -12.54 -9.71 -13.13
CA TYR A 125 -12.88 -8.91 -14.30
C TYR A 125 -14.33 -9.08 -14.72
N GLN A 126 -15.29 -8.87 -13.81
CA GLN A 126 -16.69 -8.65 -14.19
C GLN A 126 -17.36 -7.74 -13.16
N LYS A 127 -17.39 -6.43 -13.45
CA LYS A 127 -18.51 -5.47 -13.29
C LYS A 127 -18.00 -4.04 -13.04
N GLU A 128 -17.48 -3.38 -14.07
CA GLU A 128 -17.22 -1.93 -14.02
C GLU A 128 -18.48 -1.12 -13.65
N LEU A 129 -19.64 -1.55 -14.18
CA LEU A 129 -20.95 -0.96 -13.85
C LEU A 129 -21.38 -1.18 -12.39
N SER A 130 -20.92 -2.24 -11.70
CA SER A 130 -21.20 -2.38 -10.26
C SER A 130 -20.26 -1.52 -9.43
N PHE A 131 -19.00 -1.36 -9.82
CA PHE A 131 -18.04 -0.57 -9.05
C PHE A 131 -18.46 0.91 -8.95
N TYR A 132 -18.89 1.52 -10.07
CA TYR A 132 -19.40 2.90 -10.03
C TYR A 132 -20.58 3.08 -9.06
N ASN A 133 -21.53 2.13 -9.07
CA ASN A 133 -22.68 2.17 -8.16
C ASN A 133 -22.28 1.89 -6.70
N LEU A 134 -21.30 1.01 -6.47
CA LEU A 134 -20.74 0.71 -5.17
C LEU A 134 -20.05 1.92 -4.53
N ILE A 135 -19.52 2.86 -5.33
CA ILE A 135 -18.91 4.10 -4.84
C ILE A 135 -19.91 5.24 -4.73
N LYS A 136 -20.74 5.44 -5.76
CA LYS A 136 -21.69 6.56 -5.83
C LYS A 136 -22.68 6.55 -4.68
N PHE A 137 -23.23 5.37 -4.34
CA PHE A 137 -24.26 5.26 -3.32
C PHE A 137 -23.75 5.62 -1.90
N PRO A 138 -22.59 5.11 -1.43
CA PRO A 138 -21.95 5.60 -0.21
C PRO A 138 -21.73 7.12 -0.20
N ILE A 139 -21.22 7.70 -1.29
CA ILE A 139 -20.99 9.15 -1.38
C ILE A 139 -22.29 9.94 -1.18
N THR A 140 -23.38 9.53 -1.84
CA THR A 140 -24.68 10.20 -1.66
C THR A 140 -25.19 10.11 -0.23
N LYS A 141 -24.98 8.98 0.46
CA LYS A 141 -25.34 8.86 1.90
C LYS A 141 -24.50 9.78 2.77
N ILE A 142 -23.19 9.83 2.55
CA ILE A 142 -22.27 10.70 3.28
C ILE A 142 -22.69 12.17 3.12
N GLN A 143 -23.03 12.59 1.90
CA GLN A 143 -23.50 13.95 1.61
C GLN A 143 -24.87 14.28 2.22
N ALA A 144 -25.69 13.27 2.50
CA ALA A 144 -27.01 13.44 3.10
C ALA A 144 -26.99 13.42 4.64
N ALA A 145 -25.84 13.17 5.27
CA ALA A 145 -25.71 13.12 6.73
C ALA A 145 -26.06 14.48 7.36
N HIS A 146 -26.79 14.45 8.47
CA HIS A 146 -27.24 15.65 9.20
C HIS A 146 -26.28 16.07 10.32
N SER A 147 -25.27 15.25 10.62
CA SER A 147 -24.24 15.55 11.61
C SER A 147 -22.92 14.87 11.28
N LEU A 148 -21.85 15.38 11.89
CA LEU A 148 -20.51 14.80 11.77
C LEU A 148 -20.47 13.35 12.28
N GLN A 149 -21.14 13.06 13.39
CA GLN A 149 -21.22 11.70 13.95
C GLN A 149 -21.97 10.73 13.03
N GLU A 150 -23.08 11.18 12.44
CA GLU A 150 -23.82 10.38 11.46
C GLU A 150 -22.96 10.11 10.22
N MET A 151 -22.24 11.12 9.73
CA MET A 151 -21.32 10.98 8.62
C MET A 151 -20.22 9.95 8.93
N TYR A 152 -19.61 10.01 10.12
CA TYR A 152 -18.62 9.03 10.56
C TYR A 152 -19.18 7.61 10.57
N GLN A 153 -20.39 7.41 11.11
CA GLN A 153 -21.01 6.09 11.15
C GLN A 153 -21.33 5.55 9.75
N ILE A 154 -21.78 6.41 8.83
CA ILE A 154 -22.02 6.03 7.43
C ILE A 154 -20.70 5.59 6.78
N VAL A 155 -19.61 6.34 6.96
CA VAL A 155 -18.30 6.03 6.39
C VAL A 155 -17.81 4.65 6.84
N VAL A 156 -17.72 4.39 8.15
CA VAL A 156 -17.21 3.10 8.65
C VAL A 156 -18.05 1.92 8.17
N THR A 157 -19.37 2.11 8.08
CA THR A 157 -20.31 1.07 7.65
C THR A 157 -20.17 0.77 6.15
N GLU A 158 -20.15 1.80 5.31
CA GLU A 158 -20.09 1.60 3.85
C GLU A 158 -18.70 1.15 3.40
N VAL A 159 -17.63 1.67 4.02
CA VAL A 159 -16.27 1.17 3.76
C VAL A 159 -16.18 -0.30 4.16
N ARG A 160 -16.63 -0.69 5.36
CA ARG A 160 -16.60 -2.10 5.79
C ARG A 160 -17.35 -3.03 4.84
N LYS A 161 -18.53 -2.61 4.35
CA LYS A 161 -19.28 -3.38 3.33
C LYS A 161 -18.52 -3.53 2.02
N LEU A 162 -17.77 -2.51 1.62
CA LEU A 162 -17.01 -2.50 0.37
C LEU A 162 -15.76 -3.39 0.45
N ILE A 163 -14.97 -3.25 1.52
CA ILE A 163 -13.66 -3.93 1.65
C ILE A 163 -13.76 -5.29 2.34
N GLY A 164 -14.86 -5.58 3.04
CA GLY A 164 -15.12 -6.87 3.68
C GLY A 164 -14.30 -7.16 4.94
N PHE A 165 -13.62 -6.15 5.52
CA PHE A 165 -12.85 -6.31 6.75
C PHE A 165 -13.75 -6.59 7.97
N ASP A 166 -13.19 -7.24 8.98
CA ASP A 166 -13.93 -7.55 10.21
C ASP A 166 -14.25 -6.31 11.07
N ARG A 167 -13.44 -5.25 10.94
CA ARG A 167 -13.58 -3.97 11.64
C ARG A 167 -13.12 -2.82 10.75
N VAL A 168 -13.86 -1.72 10.75
CA VAL A 168 -13.44 -0.41 10.22
C VAL A 168 -13.75 0.62 11.30
N MET A 169 -12.83 1.55 11.52
CA MET A 169 -12.97 2.59 12.54
C MET A 169 -12.47 3.94 12.02
N ILE A 170 -13.03 5.02 12.55
CA ILE A 170 -12.48 6.37 12.39
C ILE A 170 -11.74 6.71 13.68
N TYR A 171 -10.44 6.93 13.54
CA TYR A 171 -9.58 7.40 14.62
C TYR A 171 -9.32 8.89 14.43
N GLN A 172 -9.65 9.69 15.43
CA GLN A 172 -9.45 11.14 15.43
C GLN A 172 -8.29 11.50 16.35
N PHE A 173 -7.27 12.16 15.80
CA PHE A 173 -6.15 12.68 16.58
C PHE A 173 -6.58 13.91 17.41
N ASP A 174 -6.03 14.03 18.61
CA ASP A 174 -6.13 15.23 19.44
C ASP A 174 -4.92 16.17 19.27
N THR A 175 -4.90 17.27 20.02
CA THR A 175 -3.82 18.27 19.96
C THR A 175 -2.48 17.78 20.51
N GLU A 176 -2.48 16.69 21.28
CA GLU A 176 -1.29 16.08 21.90
C GLU A 176 -0.82 14.83 21.15
N TYR A 177 -1.35 14.58 19.94
CA TYR A 177 -1.04 13.42 19.09
C TYR A 177 -1.50 12.08 19.65
N GLY A 178 -2.28 12.08 20.74
CA GLY A 178 -3.14 10.97 21.11
C GLY A 178 -4.36 10.92 20.20
N GLY A 179 -5.34 10.09 20.53
CA GLY A 179 -6.59 10.11 19.79
C GLY A 179 -7.65 9.15 20.30
N GLU A 180 -8.83 9.28 19.71
CA GLU A 180 -10.02 8.54 20.08
C GLU A 180 -10.62 7.83 18.85
N VAL A 181 -11.15 6.63 19.06
CA VAL A 181 -12.03 6.02 18.06
C VAL A 181 -13.41 6.66 18.15
N VAL A 182 -13.75 7.52 17.20
CA VAL A 182 -15.01 8.31 17.21
C VAL A 182 -16.17 7.62 16.47
N ALA A 183 -15.88 6.61 15.65
CA ALA A 183 -16.88 5.73 15.07
C ALA A 183 -16.31 4.36 14.72
N GLU A 184 -17.17 3.35 14.67
CA GLU A 184 -16.79 1.95 14.41
C GLU A 184 -17.93 1.18 13.72
N ASP A 185 -17.57 0.30 12.78
CA ASP A 185 -18.40 -0.84 12.37
C ASP A 185 -17.57 -2.13 12.44
N LYS A 186 -18.16 -3.21 12.97
CA LYS A 186 -17.45 -4.46 13.22
C LYS A 186 -18.37 -5.67 13.23
N VAL A 187 -17.78 -6.86 13.07
CA VAL A 187 -18.49 -8.12 13.36
C VAL A 187 -18.85 -8.23 14.85
N LYS A 188 -19.94 -8.95 15.14
CA LYS A 188 -20.49 -9.06 16.50
C LYS A 188 -19.55 -9.72 17.51
N SER A 189 -18.66 -10.60 17.06
CA SER A 189 -17.72 -11.35 17.91
C SER A 189 -16.58 -10.48 18.46
N LEU A 190 -16.34 -9.30 17.90
CA LEU A 190 -15.26 -8.42 18.32
C LEU A 190 -15.69 -7.47 19.43
N ASN A 191 -14.79 -7.15 20.36
CA ASN A 191 -15.00 -6.11 21.37
C ASN A 191 -15.07 -4.72 20.72
N THR A 192 -15.83 -3.81 21.33
CA THR A 192 -15.94 -2.41 20.88
C THR A 192 -14.66 -1.64 21.17
N LEU A 193 -14.21 -0.82 20.22
CA LEU A 193 -13.16 0.18 20.46
C LEU A 193 -13.71 1.60 20.42
N TRP A 194 -14.96 1.81 20.00
CA TRP A 194 -15.59 3.12 20.03
C TRP A 194 -15.52 3.75 21.43
N GLY A 195 -15.00 4.97 21.50
CA GLY A 195 -14.83 5.77 22.72
C GLY A 195 -13.51 5.54 23.45
N LEU A 196 -12.70 4.57 23.01
CA LEU A 196 -11.39 4.33 23.61
C LEU A 196 -10.41 5.41 23.15
N HIS A 197 -9.68 5.93 24.13
CA HIS A 197 -8.60 6.89 23.96
C HIS A 197 -7.27 6.16 24.00
N TYR A 198 -6.37 6.53 23.09
CA TYR A 198 -5.06 5.94 22.94
C TYR A 198 -3.98 7.04 23.06
N PRO A 199 -2.86 6.73 23.73
CA PRO A 199 -1.76 7.67 23.87
C PRO A 199 -1.00 7.88 22.55
N ASP A 200 -0.23 8.97 22.47
CA ASP A 200 0.61 9.30 21.31
C ASP A 200 1.69 8.23 21.01
N SER A 201 2.00 7.38 21.99
CA SER A 201 2.92 6.26 21.83
C SER A 201 2.41 5.15 20.92
N ASP A 202 1.09 5.01 20.75
CA ASP A 202 0.49 3.90 20.00
C ASP A 202 0.63 4.08 18.48
N ILE A 203 0.62 5.35 18.01
CA ILE A 203 0.94 5.70 16.64
C ILE A 203 2.11 6.69 16.67
N PRO A 204 3.36 6.24 16.46
CA PRO A 204 4.52 7.12 16.52
C PRO A 204 4.40 8.32 15.59
N LYS A 205 4.87 9.50 16.00
CA LYS A 205 4.83 10.75 15.21
C LYS A 205 5.34 10.61 13.78
N LEU A 206 6.32 9.73 13.58
CA LEU A 206 6.83 9.40 12.26
C LEU A 206 5.74 8.75 11.41
N ALA A 207 5.04 7.72 11.89
CA ALA A 207 3.92 7.12 11.16
C ALA A 207 2.80 8.14 10.86
N GLN A 208 2.52 9.05 11.80
CA GLN A 208 1.55 10.13 11.59
C GLN A 208 1.98 11.09 10.46
N TYR A 209 3.26 11.46 10.40
CA TYR A 209 3.81 12.28 9.31
C TYR A 209 3.64 11.62 7.93
N PHE A 210 3.85 10.30 7.82
CA PHE A 210 3.64 9.60 6.55
C PHE A 210 2.17 9.53 6.16
N ALA A 211 1.27 9.30 7.12
CA ALA A 211 -0.17 9.34 6.86
C ALA A 211 -0.64 10.72 6.35
N SER A 212 0.03 11.82 6.75
CA SER A 212 -0.28 13.18 6.27
C SER A 212 0.24 13.50 4.87
N LYS A 213 1.05 12.62 4.28
CA LYS A 213 1.66 12.78 2.95
C LYS A 213 1.00 11.97 1.84
N ILE A 214 0.01 11.14 2.18
CA ILE A 214 -0.83 10.39 1.24
C ILE A 214 -1.94 11.32 0.74
#